data_AF-A0A8X7WKJ2-F1
#
_entry.id   AF-A0A8X7WKJ2-F1
#
_cell.length_a   1.000
_cell.length_b   1.000
_cell.length_c   1.000
_cell.angle_alpha   90.00
_cell.angle_beta   90.00
_cell.angle_gamma   90.00
#
_symmetry.space_group_name_H-M   'P 1'
#
loop_
_entity.id
_entity.type
_entity.pdbx_description
1 polymer ?
#
loop_
_entity_poly.entity_id
_entity_poly.type
_entity_poly.pdbx_seq_one_letter_code
_entity_poly.pdbx_strand_id
1 'polypeptide(L)'
;MQIIIPKSLAPKEITGDSIGEVITVSTMHQRKAEMGRQADAFIALPGGYGTFEELLEVITWFQLGIHTKPVGLVNVDGFYDSLLTFIDKAVDEGFVSSTARRIIVSAPTAPQLLQLLEEYVPKHDDFVSKMVWDDITDAATSEGDSC
;
A
#
# COMPACT_ATOMS: atom_id res chain seq x y z
N MET A 1 17.30 5.42 3.35
CA MET A 1 16.16 5.79 2.49
C MET A 1 16.45 5.22 1.11
N GLN A 2 15.62 4.30 0.64
CA GLN A 2 15.74 3.75 -0.72
C GLN A 2 14.53 4.22 -1.53
N ILE A 3 14.77 4.65 -2.76
CA ILE A 3 13.76 5.12 -3.70
C ILE A 3 13.69 4.08 -4.82
N ILE A 4 12.52 3.48 -5.04
CA ILE A 4 12.33 2.45 -6.07
C ILE A 4 11.51 3.05 -7.22
N ILE A 5 12.10 3.11 -8.41
CA ILE A 5 11.50 3.79 -9.58
C ILE A 5 11.58 2.89 -10.83
N PRO A 6 10.51 2.79 -11.64
CA PRO A 6 10.58 2.11 -12.92
C PRO A 6 11.40 2.92 -13.95
N LYS A 7 12.16 2.23 -14.79
CA LYS A 7 12.97 2.85 -15.86
C LYS A 7 12.20 3.87 -16.72
N SER A 8 10.92 3.63 -16.97
CA SER A 8 10.06 4.48 -17.80
C SER A 8 9.66 5.81 -17.13
N LEU A 9 9.70 5.90 -15.80
CA LEU A 9 9.27 7.08 -15.03
C LEU A 9 10.43 7.87 -14.43
N ALA A 10 11.64 7.29 -14.36
CA ALA A 10 12.84 7.95 -13.84
C ALA A 10 13.09 9.37 -14.40
N PRO A 11 12.91 9.66 -15.71
CA PRO A 11 13.13 11.01 -16.23
C PRO A 11 12.07 12.04 -15.83
N LYS A 12 10.86 11.60 -15.42
CA LYS A 12 9.72 12.46 -15.11
C LYS A 12 9.50 12.67 -13.62
N GLU A 13 9.81 11.68 -12.79
CA GLU A 13 9.56 11.72 -11.33
C GLU A 13 10.79 12.16 -10.53
N ILE A 14 12.01 11.99 -11.06
CA ILE A 14 13.24 12.47 -10.41
C ILE A 14 13.50 13.91 -10.85
N THR A 15 12.94 14.86 -10.11
CA THR A 15 13.28 16.29 -10.25
C THR A 15 14.09 16.74 -9.04
N GLY A 16 15.42 16.85 -9.20
CA GLY A 16 16.36 17.29 -8.16
C GLY A 16 17.35 16.20 -7.71
N ASP A 17 18.18 16.54 -6.71
CA ASP A 17 19.13 15.59 -6.11
C ASP A 17 18.36 14.50 -5.35
N SER A 18 18.58 13.24 -5.73
CA SER A 18 17.97 12.11 -5.02
C SER A 18 18.57 11.98 -3.61
N ILE A 19 17.71 11.94 -2.60
CA ILE A 19 18.13 11.70 -1.21
C ILE A 19 18.10 10.19 -0.96
N GLY A 20 19.26 9.56 -0.99
CA GLY A 20 19.43 8.13 -0.73
C GLY A 20 19.72 7.30 -1.98
N GLU A 21 19.60 5.98 -1.85
CA GLU A 21 19.90 5.04 -2.94
C GLU A 21 18.67 4.89 -3.86
N VAL A 22 18.87 4.97 -5.17
CA VAL A 22 17.81 4.80 -6.17
C VAL A 22 17.91 3.42 -6.80
N ILE A 23 16.92 2.56 -6.54
CA ILE A 23 16.78 1.25 -7.18
C ILE A 23 15.90 1.40 -8.40
N THR A 24 16.45 1.08 -9.57
CA THR A 24 15.70 1.15 -10.83
C THR A 24 15.18 -0.22 -11.24
N VAL A 25 13.86 -0.36 -11.41
CA VAL A 25 13.19 -1.62 -11.79
C VAL A 25 12.62 -1.57 -13.21
N SER A 26 12.30 -2.73 -13.79
CA SER A 26 11.85 -2.79 -15.18
C SER A 26 10.36 -2.48 -15.36
N THR A 27 9.51 -2.75 -14.36
CA THR A 27 8.04 -2.58 -14.44
C THR A 27 7.46 -1.96 -13.17
N MET A 28 6.22 -1.44 -13.27
CA MET A 28 5.45 -0.97 -12.09
C MET A 28 5.17 -2.11 -11.11
N HIS A 29 4.89 -3.33 -11.58
CA HIS A 29 4.68 -4.48 -10.71
C HIS A 29 5.92 -4.81 -9.86
N GLN A 30 7.11 -4.81 -10.48
CA GLN A 30 8.36 -4.99 -9.75
C GLN A 30 8.61 -3.86 -8.75
N ARG A 31 8.27 -2.61 -9.11
CA ARG A 31 8.38 -1.46 -8.21
C ARG A 31 7.56 -1.69 -6.95
N LYS A 32 6.28 -2.05 -7.11
CA LYS A 32 5.34 -2.25 -6.01
C LYS A 32 5.72 -3.46 -5.15
N ALA A 33 6.16 -4.56 -5.76
CA ALA A 33 6.65 -5.73 -5.04
C ALA A 33 7.92 -5.44 -4.22
N GLU A 34 8.88 -4.71 -4.79
CA GLU A 34 10.12 -4.35 -4.08
C GLU A 34 9.84 -3.37 -2.93
N MET A 35 9.02 -2.35 -3.17
CA MET A 35 8.55 -1.43 -2.12
C MET A 35 7.84 -2.20 -1.02
N GLY A 36 6.97 -3.13 -1.40
CA GLY A 36 6.24 -4.00 -0.50
C GLY A 36 7.15 -4.90 0.33
N ARG A 37 8.25 -5.42 -0.23
CA ARG A 37 9.20 -6.28 0.50
C ARG A 37 9.98 -5.51 1.55
N GLN A 38 10.46 -4.32 1.20
CA GLN A 38 11.37 -3.53 2.04
C GLN A 38 10.66 -2.66 3.09
N ALA A 39 9.38 -2.33 2.90
CA ALA A 39 8.65 -1.47 3.83
C ALA A 39 8.36 -2.19 5.16
N ASP A 40 8.39 -1.48 6.28
CA ASP A 40 7.84 -1.98 7.56
C ASP A 40 6.38 -1.56 7.75
N ALA A 41 5.98 -0.47 7.09
CA ALA A 41 4.64 0.11 7.08
C ALA A 41 4.40 0.86 5.76
N PHE A 42 3.13 1.02 5.38
CA PHE A 42 2.72 1.86 4.27
C PHE A 42 2.05 3.11 4.80
N ILE A 43 2.46 4.30 4.34
CA ILE A 43 1.86 5.57 4.76
C ILE A 43 1.48 6.36 3.53
N ALA A 44 0.20 6.73 3.43
CA ALA A 44 -0.29 7.64 2.39
C ALA A 44 -0.49 9.06 2.95
N LEU A 45 0.07 10.03 2.21
CA LEU A 45 -0.18 11.45 2.39
C LEU A 45 -1.21 11.91 1.35
N PRO A 46 -1.89 13.05 1.58
CA PRO A 46 -2.85 13.60 0.63
C PRO A 46 -2.31 13.63 -0.80
N GLY A 47 -3.06 13.04 -1.73
CA GLY A 47 -2.61 12.79 -3.08
C GLY A 47 -3.77 12.53 -4.04
N GLY A 48 -3.42 12.29 -5.31
CA GLY A 48 -4.39 12.03 -6.38
C GLY A 48 -4.61 10.54 -6.62
N TYR A 49 -5.07 10.21 -7.84
CA TYR A 49 -5.39 8.83 -8.23
C TYR A 49 -4.23 7.84 -8.08
N GLY A 50 -2.98 8.25 -8.32
CA GLY A 50 -1.82 7.39 -8.11
C GLY A 50 -1.71 6.92 -6.67
N THR A 51 -1.83 7.84 -5.72
CA THR A 51 -1.81 7.52 -4.28
C THR A 51 -2.98 6.62 -3.88
N PHE A 52 -4.17 6.83 -4.45
CA PHE A 52 -5.32 5.96 -4.17
C PHE A 52 -5.15 4.56 -4.74
N GLU A 53 -4.58 4.41 -5.93
CA GLU A 53 -4.29 3.10 -6.52
C GLU A 53 -3.29 2.33 -5.65
N GLU A 54 -2.18 2.96 -5.27
CA GLU A 54 -1.16 2.34 -4.41
C GLU A 54 -1.74 1.97 -3.03
N LEU A 55 -2.54 2.87 -2.43
CA LEU A 55 -3.17 2.65 -1.13
C LEU A 55 -4.15 1.45 -1.16
N LEU A 56 -5.04 1.40 -2.16
CA LEU A 56 -6.03 0.33 -2.26
C LEU A 56 -5.36 -1.03 -2.57
N GLU A 57 -4.27 -1.02 -3.33
CA GLU A 57 -3.51 -2.24 -3.61
C GLU A 57 -2.89 -2.82 -2.33
N VAL A 58 -2.21 -2.02 -1.50
CA VAL A 58 -1.62 -2.53 -0.25
C VAL A 58 -2.67 -2.96 0.77
N ILE A 59 -3.85 -2.31 0.80
CA ILE A 59 -4.98 -2.80 1.61
C ILE A 59 -5.44 -4.17 1.12
N THR A 60 -5.55 -4.35 -0.19
CA THR A 60 -5.96 -5.62 -0.80
C THR A 60 -4.94 -6.72 -0.52
N TRP A 61 -3.64 -6.42 -0.62
CA TRP A 61 -2.58 -7.38 -0.27
C TRP A 61 -2.62 -7.80 1.19
N PHE A 62 -2.91 -6.86 2.10
CA PHE A 62 -3.16 -7.21 3.50
C PHE A 62 -4.36 -8.16 3.65
N GLN A 63 -5.47 -7.85 2.97
CA GLN A 63 -6.67 -8.70 2.99
C GLN A 63 -6.41 -10.11 2.43
N LEU A 64 -5.53 -10.24 1.44
CA LEU A 64 -5.12 -11.53 0.86
C LEU A 64 -4.06 -12.28 1.69
N GLY A 65 -3.60 -11.70 2.81
CA GLY A 65 -2.60 -12.30 3.68
C GLY A 65 -1.19 -12.26 3.12
N ILE A 66 -0.96 -11.53 2.03
CA ILE A 66 0.35 -11.36 1.40
C ILE A 66 1.29 -10.62 2.37
N HIS A 67 0.79 -9.65 3.12
CA HIS A 67 1.52 -9.04 4.23
C HIS A 67 0.64 -8.72 5.43
N THR A 68 1.29 -8.43 6.55
CA THR A 68 0.65 -8.01 7.80
C THR A 68 1.12 -6.62 8.26
N LYS A 69 1.78 -5.88 7.37
CA LYS A 69 2.33 -4.54 7.61
C LYS A 69 1.21 -3.50 7.78
N PRO A 70 1.31 -2.58 8.74
CA PRO A 70 0.26 -1.59 9.00
C PRO A 70 0.16 -0.58 7.84
N VAL A 71 -1.06 -0.09 7.59
CA VAL A 71 -1.37 0.91 6.56
C VAL A 71 -1.89 2.18 7.24
N GLY A 72 -1.18 3.28 7.07
CA GLY A 72 -1.42 4.55 7.73
C GLY A 72 -1.86 5.66 6.77
N LEU A 73 -2.78 6.52 7.21
CA LEU A 73 -3.18 7.75 6.52
C LEU A 73 -2.84 8.97 7.37
N VAL A 74 -2.09 9.91 6.80
CA VAL A 74 -1.92 11.24 7.40
C VAL A 74 -3.10 12.11 6.99
N ASN A 75 -4.11 12.20 7.83
CA ASN A 75 -5.39 12.86 7.55
C ASN A 75 -5.36 14.36 7.85
N VAL A 76 -4.53 15.09 7.10
CA VAL A 76 -4.39 16.54 7.21
C VAL A 76 -5.71 17.21 6.83
N ASP A 77 -6.22 18.09 7.70
CA ASP A 77 -7.46 18.86 7.51
C ASP A 77 -8.69 18.03 7.06
N GLY A 78 -8.74 16.75 7.45
CA GLY A 78 -9.85 15.86 7.10
C GLY A 78 -9.88 15.39 5.64
N PHE A 79 -8.75 15.47 4.92
CA PHE A 79 -8.66 15.08 3.50
C PHE A 79 -9.23 13.68 3.20
N TYR A 80 -9.01 12.71 4.09
CA TYR A 80 -9.45 11.32 3.95
C TYR A 80 -10.82 11.03 4.59
N ASP A 81 -11.51 12.00 5.20
CA ASP A 81 -12.78 11.76 5.92
C ASP A 81 -13.85 11.13 5.03
N SER A 82 -13.96 11.61 3.79
CA SER A 82 -14.91 11.06 2.81
C SER A 82 -14.56 9.63 2.41
N LEU A 83 -13.26 9.32 2.28
CA LEU A 83 -12.80 7.96 1.96
C LEU A 83 -13.08 7.01 3.11
N LEU A 84 -12.75 7.41 4.34
CA LEU A 84 -13.00 6.60 5.54
C LEU A 84 -14.49 6.33 5.72
N THR A 85 -15.33 7.35 5.54
CA THR A 85 -16.79 7.23 5.56
C THR A 85 -17.30 6.29 4.47
N PHE A 86 -16.74 6.35 3.27
CA PHE A 86 -17.10 5.43 2.18
C PHE A 86 -16.76 3.98 2.53
N ILE A 87 -15.59 3.74 3.14
CA ILE A 87 -15.20 2.40 3.59
C ILE A 87 -16.09 1.93 4.75
N ASP A 88 -16.45 2.80 5.69
CA ASP A 88 -17.41 2.48 6.76
C ASP A 88 -18.76 2.04 6.19
N LYS A 89 -19.27 2.74 5.17
CA LYS A 89 -20.47 2.31 4.46
C LYS A 89 -20.29 0.95 3.78
N ALA A 90 -19.14 0.69 3.17
CA ALA A 90 -18.86 -0.62 2.57
C ALA A 90 -18.83 -1.75 3.62
N VAL A 91 -18.47 -1.43 4.87
CA VAL A 91 -18.58 -2.37 6.00
C VAL A 91 -20.03 -2.62 6.36
N ASP A 92 -20.83 -1.56 6.49
CA ASP A 92 -22.26 -1.67 6.83
C ASP A 92 -23.04 -2.48 5.79
N GLU A 93 -22.70 -2.33 4.52
CA GLU A 93 -23.30 -3.08 3.39
C GLU A 93 -22.70 -4.49 3.22
N GLY A 94 -21.70 -4.87 4.03
CA GLY A 94 -21.11 -6.22 4.03
C GLY A 94 -20.08 -6.50 2.93
N PHE A 95 -19.64 -5.48 2.18
CA PHE A 95 -18.56 -5.62 1.18
C PHE A 95 -17.17 -5.66 1.82
N VAL A 96 -17.00 -5.04 2.99
CA VAL A 96 -15.75 -5.03 3.75
C VAL A 96 -16.03 -5.61 5.14
N SER A 97 -15.18 -6.50 5.64
CA SER A 97 -15.35 -7.01 7.00
C SER A 97 -14.96 -5.95 8.04
N SER A 98 -15.53 -6.06 9.25
CA SER A 98 -15.10 -5.22 10.37
C SER A 98 -13.62 -5.41 10.73
N THR A 99 -13.02 -6.56 10.41
CA THR A 99 -11.59 -6.82 10.55
C THR A 99 -10.79 -6.07 9.52
N ALA A 100 -11.17 -6.15 8.24
CA ALA A 100 -10.52 -5.44 7.16
C ALA A 100 -10.59 -3.92 7.33
N ARG A 101 -11.67 -3.40 7.93
CA ARG A 101 -11.77 -1.97 8.24
C ARG A 101 -10.66 -1.45 9.15
N ARG A 102 -10.16 -2.31 10.03
CA ARG A 102 -9.10 -1.98 10.99
C ARG A 102 -7.70 -1.98 10.37
N ILE A 103 -7.55 -2.40 9.11
CA ILE A 103 -6.27 -2.34 8.37
C ILE A 103 -5.77 -0.90 8.30
N ILE A 104 -6.69 0.05 8.12
CA ILE A 104 -6.37 1.47 7.95
C ILE A 104 -6.33 2.15 9.31
N VAL A 105 -5.17 2.70 9.65
CA VAL A 105 -4.97 3.60 10.79
C VAL A 105 -4.86 5.02 10.26
N SER A 106 -5.56 5.98 10.87
CA SER A 106 -5.50 7.38 10.43
C SER A 106 -5.23 8.31 11.61
N ALA A 107 -4.39 9.33 11.39
CA ALA A 107 -4.16 10.40 12.35
C ALA A 107 -3.92 11.73 11.62
N PRO A 108 -4.22 12.89 12.24
CA PRO A 108 -4.08 14.18 11.56
C PRO A 108 -2.62 14.62 11.38
N THR A 109 -1.67 13.99 12.09
CA THR A 109 -0.24 14.32 12.00
C THR A 109 0.63 13.07 11.90
N ALA A 110 1.77 13.17 11.21
CA ALA A 110 2.71 12.06 11.08
C ALA A 110 3.22 11.52 12.43
N PRO A 111 3.60 12.35 13.42
CA PRO A 111 4.05 11.84 14.72
C PRO A 111 2.98 11.01 15.45
N GLN A 112 1.72 11.46 15.42
CA GLN A 112 0.61 10.70 16.01
C GLN A 112 0.35 9.41 15.24
N LEU A 113 0.45 9.45 13.92
CA LEU A 113 0.29 8.25 13.10
C LEU A 113 1.34 7.20 13.46
N LEU A 114 2.62 7.59 13.55
CA LEU A 114 3.71 6.68 13.89
C LEU A 114 3.49 5.99 15.23
N GLN A 115 3.04 6.72 16.26
CA GLN A 115 2.69 6.13 17.56
C GLN A 115 1.61 5.04 17.44
N LEU A 116 0.55 5.31 16.67
CA LEU A 116 -0.52 4.33 16.45
C LEU A 116 -0.06 3.11 15.64
N LEU A 117 0.86 3.30 14.69
CA LEU A 117 1.41 2.21 13.89
C LEU A 117 2.36 1.32 14.71
N GLU A 118 3.10 1.86 15.68
CA GLU A 118 3.96 1.10 16.59
C GLU A 118 3.15 0.16 17.51
N GLU A 119 1.94 0.58 17.90
CA GLU A 119 1.03 -0.21 18.74
C GLU A 119 0.12 -1.15 17.92
N TYR A 120 0.21 -1.12 16.59
CA TYR A 120 -0.69 -1.85 15.71
C TYR A 120 -0.44 -3.37 15.78
N VAL A 121 -1.51 -4.14 16.03
CA VAL A 121 -1.50 -5.60 15.98
C VAL A 121 -2.39 -6.08 14.83
N PRO A 122 -1.82 -6.72 13.79
CA PRO A 122 -2.58 -7.19 12.64
C PRO A 122 -3.59 -8.27 13.04
N LYS A 123 -4.78 -8.19 12.45
CA LYS A 123 -5.82 -9.22 12.55
C LYS A 123 -6.27 -9.55 11.13
N HIS A 124 -6.34 -10.84 10.81
CA HIS A 124 -6.89 -11.33 9.55
C HIS A 124 -8.24 -11.99 9.80
N ASP A 125 -9.09 -11.99 8.78
CA ASP A 125 -10.28 -12.83 8.81
C ASP A 125 -9.88 -14.30 8.61
N ASP A 126 -10.59 -15.20 9.28
CA ASP A 126 -10.28 -16.64 9.28
C ASP A 126 -10.42 -17.32 7.90
N PHE A 127 -10.99 -16.61 6.92
CA PHE A 127 -11.33 -17.13 5.59
C PHE A 127 -10.30 -16.83 4.50
N VAL A 128 -9.19 -16.17 4.84
CA VAL A 128 -8.20 -15.77 3.84
C VAL A 128 -7.24 -16.92 3.54
N SER A 129 -7.32 -17.45 2.31
CA SER A 129 -6.28 -18.31 1.73
C SER A 129 -4.93 -17.59 1.82
N LYS A 130 -3.98 -18.16 2.56
CA LYS A 130 -2.62 -17.61 2.70
C LYS A 130 -1.89 -17.66 1.36
N MET A 131 -2.01 -16.61 0.55
CA MET A 131 -1.12 -16.39 -0.58
C MET A 131 0.22 -15.86 -0.06
N VAL A 132 1.31 -16.45 -0.52
CA VAL A 132 2.67 -16.10 -0.10
C VAL A 132 3.25 -15.15 -1.15
N TRP A 133 4.08 -14.19 -0.72
CA TRP A 133 4.73 -13.21 -1.60
C TRP A 133 5.34 -13.78 -2.89
N ASP A 134 5.83 -15.03 -2.85
CA ASP A 134 6.45 -15.72 -3.99
C ASP A 134 5.45 -16.04 -5.12
N ASP A 135 4.14 -16.08 -4.85
CA ASP A 135 3.11 -16.36 -5.87
C ASP A 135 2.88 -15.16 -6.82
N ILE A 136 3.31 -13.95 -6.43
CA ILE A 136 3.13 -12.72 -7.22
C ILE A 136 4.22 -12.56 -8.28
N THR A 137 5.40 -13.16 -8.07
CA THR A 137 6.52 -13.09 -9.03
C THR A 137 6.27 -13.92 -10.28
N ASP A 138 5.48 -14.98 -10.20
CA ASP A 138 5.27 -15.91 -11.33
C ASP A 138 4.21 -15.42 -12.31
N ALA A 139 3.17 -14.70 -11.85
CA ALA A 139 2.14 -14.13 -12.73
C ALA A 139 2.67 -13.02 -13.66
N ALA A 140 3.79 -12.37 -13.31
CA ALA A 140 4.40 -11.31 -14.12
C ALA A 140 5.32 -11.84 -15.24
N THR A 141 5.53 -13.15 -15.33
CA THR A 141 6.39 -13.78 -16.36
C THR A 141 5.61 -14.42 -17.51
N SER A 142 4.28 -14.50 -17.43
CA SER A 142 3.45 -15.24 -18.42
C SER A 142 2.77 -14.39 -19.51
N GLU A 143 2.96 -13.07 -19.58
CA GLU A 143 2.44 -12.23 -20.68
C GLU A 143 3.52 -11.87 -21.74
N GLY A 144 4.55 -12.70 -21.86
CA GLY A 144 5.72 -12.45 -22.71
C GLY A 144 5.92 -13.39 -23.90
N ASP A 145 4.96 -14.25 -24.25
CA ASP A 145 5.07 -15.11 -25.45
C ASP A 145 3.68 -15.49 -26.01
N SER A 146 3.12 -14.64 -26.87
CA SER A 146 2.31 -15.10 -27.99
C SER A 146 2.17 -14.02 -29.09
N CYS A 147 2.85 -14.27 -30.21
CA CYS A 147 2.72 -13.71 -31.56
C CYS A 147 2.89 -12.19 -31.80
#